data_AF-A0A0A6YVU1-F1
#
_entry.id   AF-A0A0A6YVU1-F1
#
_cell.length_a   1.000
_cell.length_b   1.000
_cell.length_c   1.000
_cell.angle_alpha   90.00
_cell.angle_beta   90.00
_cell.angle_gamma   90.00
#
_symmetry.space_group_name_H-M   'P 1'
#
loop_
_entity.id
_entity.type
_entity.pdbx_description
1 polymer ?
#
loop_
_entity_poly.entity_id
_entity_poly.type
_entity_poly.pdbx_seq_one_letter_code
_entity_poly.pdbx_strand_id
1 'polypeptide(L)'
;METRESTESSPGKHLVTSEELISEGKWVKFEKTTYMDPTGKTRTWETVKLTTRKGKSADAVSVIPVLQRTLHHECVILVKQFRPPMGS
;
A
#
# COMPACT_ATOMS: atom_id res chain seq x y z
N MET A 1 37.12 28.19 3.66
CA MET A 1 35.75 27.85 3.25
C MET A 1 35.76 26.36 2.99
N GLU A 2 35.55 25.57 4.05
CA GLU A 2 35.66 24.11 3.96
C GLU A 2 34.37 23.57 3.33
N THR A 3 34.52 22.99 2.15
CA THR A 3 33.46 22.25 1.46
C THR A 3 33.16 21.01 2.30
N ARG A 4 32.02 20.99 2.99
CA ARG A 4 31.51 19.78 3.63
C ARG A 4 31.09 18.82 2.51
N GLU A 5 31.90 17.78 2.28
CA GLU A 5 31.49 16.61 1.52
C GLU A 5 30.29 15.98 2.23
N SER A 6 29.12 16.08 1.60
CA SER A 6 27.99 15.21 1.90
C SER A 6 28.39 13.80 1.55
N THR A 7 28.70 12.99 2.56
CA THR A 7 28.91 11.55 2.43
C THR A 7 27.67 10.94 1.79
N GLU A 8 27.77 10.55 0.51
CA GLU A 8 26.82 9.66 -0.13
C GLU A 8 26.85 8.32 0.62
N SER A 9 25.93 8.16 1.57
CA SER A 9 25.62 6.85 2.11
C SER A 9 24.99 6.05 0.97
N SER A 10 25.66 4.97 0.55
CA SER A 10 25.10 3.93 -0.30
C SER A 10 23.66 3.62 0.13
N PRO A 11 22.72 3.32 -0.80
CA PRO A 11 21.34 3.05 -0.43
C PRO A 11 21.30 1.72 0.36
N GLY A 12 21.44 1.83 1.68
CA GLY A 12 21.30 0.71 2.58
C GLY A 12 19.92 0.10 2.32
N LYS A 13 19.88 -1.17 1.93
CA LYS A 13 18.63 -1.88 1.56
C LYS A 13 17.58 -1.67 2.66
N HIS A 14 16.58 -0.80 2.42
CA HIS A 14 15.44 -0.66 3.33
C HIS A 14 14.67 -1.97 3.27
N LEU A 15 14.74 -2.73 4.36
CA LEU A 15 14.23 -4.09 4.41
C LEU A 15 13.21 -4.20 5.54
N VAL A 16 12.06 -4.80 5.23
CA VAL A 16 11.17 -5.33 6.24
C VAL A 16 11.89 -6.47 6.94
N THR A 17 12.08 -6.34 8.25
CA THR A 17 12.85 -7.29 9.07
C THR A 17 11.93 -8.31 9.73
N SER A 18 10.78 -7.86 10.26
CA SER A 18 9.78 -8.75 10.85
C SER A 18 8.36 -8.20 10.68
N GLU A 19 7.40 -9.11 10.72
CA GLU A 19 5.97 -8.82 10.72
C GLU A 19 5.31 -9.65 11.83
N GLU A 20 4.82 -8.98 12.86
CA GLU A 20 4.22 -9.60 14.04
C GLU A 20 2.70 -9.40 14.01
N LEU A 21 1.93 -10.48 14.12
CA LEU A 21 0.47 -10.41 14.14
C LEU A 21 -0.02 -9.79 15.47
N ILE A 22 -0.82 -8.73 15.38
CA ILE A 22 -1.50 -8.13 16.53
C ILE A 22 -2.91 -8.71 16.67
N SER A 23 -3.67 -8.73 15.57
CA SER A 23 -5.06 -9.24 15.55
C SER A 23 -5.45 -9.68 14.15
N GLU A 24 -6.23 -10.75 14.05
CA GLU A 24 -6.72 -11.29 12.78
C GLU A 24 -8.24 -11.48 12.83
N GLY A 25 -8.93 -10.89 11.86
CA GLY A 25 -10.34 -11.16 11.59
C GLY A 25 -10.51 -11.95 10.30
N LYS A 26 -11.75 -12.32 9.98
CA LYS A 26 -12.05 -13.12 8.79
C LYS A 26 -11.55 -12.50 7.47
N TRP A 27 -11.60 -11.17 7.34
CA TRP A 27 -11.34 -10.46 6.08
C TRP A 27 -10.09 -9.57 6.10
N VAL A 28 -9.60 -9.23 7.29
CA VAL A 28 -8.51 -8.26 7.49
C VAL A 28 -7.70 -8.65 8.73
N LYS A 29 -6.40 -8.42 8.67
CA LYS A 29 -5.47 -8.59 9.79
C LYS A 29 -4.64 -7.33 10.02
N PHE A 30 -4.23 -7.16 11.27
CA PHE A 30 -3.46 -6.04 11.77
C PHE A 30 -2.12 -6.54 12.31
N GLU A 31 -1.03 -5.95 11.83
CA GLU A 31 0.33 -6.39 12.10
C GLU A 31 1.21 -5.22 12.53
N LYS A 32 2.24 -5.54 13.31
CA LYS A 32 3.36 -4.64 13.58
C LYS A 32 4.52 -5.01 12.66
N THR A 33 4.88 -4.11 11.76
CA THR A 33 5.99 -4.28 10.83
C THR A 33 7.22 -3.58 11.36
N THR A 34 8.32 -4.30 11.54
CA THR A 34 9.62 -3.73 11.90
C THR A 34 10.49 -3.63 10.65
N TYR A 35 11.08 -2.46 10.42
CA TYR A 35 11.90 -2.20 9.23
C TYR A 35 13.16 -1.39 9.59
N MET A 36 14.16 -1.48 8.71
CA MET A 36 15.38 -0.66 8.79
C MET A 36 15.24 0.55 7.87
N ASP A 37 15.41 1.74 8.43
CA ASP A 37 15.38 2.98 7.68
C ASP A 37 16.70 3.22 6.90
N PRO A 38 16.77 4.25 6.03
CA PRO A 38 18.00 4.56 5.29
C PRO A 38 19.22 4.89 6.13
N THR A 39 19.02 5.32 7.38
CA THR A 39 20.08 5.67 8.32
C THR A 39 20.56 4.46 9.12
N GLY A 40 20.02 3.26 8.85
CA GLY A 40 20.32 2.04 9.58
C GLY A 40 19.56 1.91 10.91
N LYS A 41 18.62 2.80 11.20
CA LYS A 41 17.84 2.77 12.44
C LYS A 41 16.62 1.86 12.30
N THR A 42 16.44 0.97 13.27
CA THR A 42 15.24 0.13 13.38
C THR A 42 14.02 0.96 13.77
N ARG A 43 12.94 0.79 13.02
CA ARG A 43 11.64 1.46 13.25
C ARG A 43 10.51 0.47 13.14
N THR A 44 9.36 0.86 13.67
CA THR A 44 8.12 0.07 13.63
C THR A 44 7.03 0.86 12.91
N TRP A 45 6.13 0.14 12.24
CA TRP A 45 4.94 0.66 11.58
C TRP A 45 3.76 -0.27 11.81
N GLU A 46 2.57 0.29 11.98
CA GLU A 46 1.32 -0.47 12.11
C GLU A 46 0.72 -0.69 10.71
N THR A 47 0.59 -1.96 10.30
CA THR A 47 0.16 -2.33 8.94
C THR A 47 -1.12 -3.15 8.95
N VAL A 48 -1.90 -3.00 7.88
CA VAL A 48 -3.16 -3.72 7.66
C VAL A 48 -3.04 -4.53 6.37
N LYS A 49 -3.48 -5.79 6.40
CA LYS A 49 -3.47 -6.70 5.24
C LYS A 49 -4.79 -7.45 5.11
N LEU A 50 -5.15 -7.83 3.89
CA LEU A 50 -6.28 -8.73 3.65
C LEU A 50 -5.87 -10.18 3.91
N THR A 51 -6.72 -10.92 4.61
CA THR A 51 -6.55 -12.38 4.83
C THR A 51 -6.91 -13.21 3.59
N THR A 52 -7.59 -12.61 2.62
CA THR A 52 -8.04 -13.26 1.39
C THR A 52 -7.04 -13.20 0.24
N ARG A 53 -5.89 -12.54 0.42
CA ARG A 53 -4.86 -12.45 -0.61
C ARG A 53 -4.34 -13.84 -0.97
N LYS A 54 -4.38 -14.18 -2.26
CA LYS A 54 -3.82 -15.42 -2.80
C LYS A 54 -2.76 -15.08 -3.85
N GLY A 55 -1.55 -15.62 -3.69
CA GLY A 55 -0.47 -15.41 -4.64
C GLY A 55 0.21 -14.05 -4.55
N LYS A 56 1.03 -13.74 -5.56
CA LYS A 56 2.01 -12.64 -5.53
C LYS A 56 1.63 -11.40 -6.37
N SER A 57 0.50 -11.40 -7.08
CA SER A 57 0.16 -10.31 -8.00
C SER A 57 -0.45 -9.10 -7.27
N ALA A 58 -1.75 -9.12 -7.02
CA ALA A 58 -2.50 -8.02 -6.44
C ALA A 58 -3.72 -8.54 -5.66
N ASP A 59 -4.28 -7.71 -4.78
CA ASP A 59 -5.50 -8.05 -4.03
C ASP A 59 -6.77 -7.96 -4.89
N ALA A 60 -6.83 -6.95 -5.75
CA ALA A 60 -8.01 -6.62 -6.54
C ALA A 60 -7.62 -5.81 -7.78
N VAL A 61 -8.60 -5.57 -8.64
CA VAL A 61 -8.50 -4.68 -9.81
C VAL A 61 -9.42 -3.48 -9.64
N SER A 62 -9.02 -2.35 -10.21
CA SER A 62 -9.89 -1.19 -10.42
C SER A 62 -10.02 -0.97 -11.92
N VAL A 63 -11.25 -0.93 -12.42
CA VAL A 63 -11.52 -0.82 -13.85
C VAL A 63 -11.74 0.65 -14.19
N ILE A 64 -11.13 1.12 -15.28
CA ILE A 64 -11.43 2.42 -15.91
C ILE A 64 -12.25 2.15 -17.18
N PRO A 65 -13.58 2.02 -17.08
CA PRO A 65 -14.43 1.69 -18.22
C PRO A 65 -14.73 2.94 -19.05
N VAL A 66 -14.10 3.03 -20.23
CA VAL A 66 -14.37 4.11 -21.20
C VAL A 66 -15.47 3.66 -22.16
N LEU A 67 -16.63 4.32 -22.10
CA LEU A 67 -17.75 4.09 -23.00
C LEU A 67 -17.60 4.96 -24.25
N GLN A 68 -17.26 4.32 -25.38
CA GLN A 68 -17.12 4.95 -26.68
C GLN A 68 -18.43 4.85 -27.47
N ARG A 69 -18.89 5.96 -28.05
CA ARG A 69 -20.12 6.05 -28.85
C ARG A 69 -19.90 6.97 -30.04
N THR A 70 -20.41 6.62 -31.22
CA THR A 70 -20.11 7.28 -32.50
C THR A 70 -20.35 8.79 -32.53
N LEU A 71 -21.41 9.27 -31.85
CA LEU A 71 -21.83 10.68 -31.87
C LEU A 71 -21.88 11.32 -30.48
N HIS A 72 -21.14 10.77 -29.51
CA HIS A 72 -21.09 11.32 -28.16
C HIS A 72 -19.66 11.35 -27.62
N HIS A 73 -19.43 12.24 -26.64
CA HIS A 73 -18.21 12.21 -25.85
C HIS A 73 -18.06 10.87 -25.11
N GLU A 74 -16.81 10.47 -24.93
CA GLU A 74 -16.45 9.35 -24.07
C GLU A 74 -16.96 9.60 -22.65
N CYS A 75 -17.47 8.54 -22.03
CA CYS A 75 -17.98 8.59 -20.67
C CYS A 75 -17.26 7.55 -19.82
N VAL A 76 -16.99 7.87 -18.55
CA VAL A 76 -16.50 6.89 -17.58
C VAL A 76 -17.70 6.29 -16.86
N ILE A 77 -17.82 4.96 -16.89
CA ILE A 77 -18.89 4.27 -16.17
C ILE A 77 -18.51 4.17 -14.68
N LEU A 78 -19.40 4.64 -13.80
CA LEU A 78 -19.21 4.62 -12.34
C LEU A 78 -20.26 3.75 -11.65
N VAL A 79 -19.97 3.34 -10.43
CA VAL A 79 -20.90 2.58 -9.57
C VAL A 79 -21.18 3.34 -8.28
N LYS A 80 -22.45 3.35 -7.85
CA LYS A 80 -22.87 3.84 -6.53
C LYS A 80 -23.26 2.64 -5.66
N GLN A 81 -22.63 2.50 -4.51
CA GLN A 81 -22.90 1.42 -3.56
C GLN A 81 -22.68 1.91 -2.13
N PHE A 82 -23.44 1.35 -1.17
CA PHE A 82 -23.15 1.54 0.25
C PHE A 82 -21.80 0.90 0.60
N ARG A 83 -21.00 1.59 1.42
CA ARG A 83 -19.71 1.10 1.91
C ARG A 83 -19.73 1.10 3.44
N PRO A 84 -19.93 -0.07 4.10
CA PRO A 84 -20.01 -0.15 5.55
C PRO A 84 -18.86 0.56 6.29
N PRO A 85 -17.58 0.45 5.85
CA PRO A 85 -16.48 1.15 6.52
C PRO A 85 -16.54 2.69 6.47
N MET A 86 -17.35 3.27 5.58
CA MET A 86 -17.48 4.72 5.40
C MET A 86 -18.63 5.32 6.24
N GLY A 87 -19.45 4.50 6.89
CA GLY A 87 -20.40 4.94 7.93
C GLY A 87 -21.53 5.88 7.49
N SER A 88 -21.98 5.84 6.22
CA SER A 88 -23.10 6.66 5.72
C SER A 88 -24.46 5.99 5.91
#